data_AF-A0A2A4RUG6-F1
#
_entry.id   AF-A0A2A4RUG6-F1
#
_cell.length_a   1.000
_cell.length_b   1.000
_cell.length_c   1.000
_cell.angle_alpha   90.00
_cell.angle_beta   90.00
_cell.angle_gamma   90.00
#
_symmetry.space_group_name_H-M   'P 1'
#
loop_
_entity.id
_entity.type
_entity.pdbx_description
1 polymer ?
#
loop_
_entity_poly.entity_id
_entity_poly.type
_entity_poly.pdbx_seq_one_letter_code
_entity_poly.pdbx_strand_id
1 'polypeptide(L)'
;MRRSRSEVMGPCGNGGGTYPLFPLGPRLVSREQWSKVAAGGFDGMMAVKVDGTLWGWGSDFYGQLGDGEPAAGIARIPVQIGSELWRHVDVGSTHTVAIQQDGSLWAWGRNSAGELGDGTTVQRAAPVLISSDQWSEVIA
;
A
#
# COMPACT_ATOMS: atom_id res chain seq x y z
N MET A 1 9.99 56.78 31.84
CA MET A 1 8.54 57.06 31.68
C MET A 1 7.95 55.91 30.85
N ARG A 2 7.31 54.85 31.37
CA ARG A 2 5.91 54.69 31.89
C ARG A 2 4.89 55.48 31.02
N ARG A 3 3.79 54.95 30.45
CA ARG A 3 2.87 53.80 30.71
C ARG A 3 2.24 53.33 29.36
N SER A 4 2.00 52.04 29.08
CA SER A 4 0.83 51.18 29.43
C SER A 4 -0.55 51.68 28.96
N ARG A 5 -1.24 50.85 28.16
CA ARG A 5 -2.70 50.73 28.00
C ARG A 5 -2.97 49.40 27.28
N SER A 6 -3.87 48.49 27.64
CA SER A 6 -4.66 48.20 28.85
C SER A 6 -5.22 46.80 28.57
N GLU A 7 -4.93 45.81 29.39
CA GLU A 7 -5.72 44.57 29.41
C GLU A 7 -7.12 44.91 29.94
N VAL A 8 -8.15 44.31 29.34
CA VAL A 8 -9.45 44.13 29.96
C VAL A 8 -9.65 42.63 30.10
N MET A 9 -9.55 42.15 31.33
CA MET A 9 -9.88 40.79 31.74
C MET A 9 -11.28 40.81 32.38
N GLY A 10 -12.13 39.86 31.99
CA GLY A 10 -13.35 39.49 32.71
C GLY A 10 -13.87 38.13 32.22
N PRO A 11 -14.30 37.20 33.10
CA PRO A 11 -14.08 35.76 32.91
C PRO A 11 -15.35 34.91 32.77
N CYS A 12 -15.23 33.74 32.14
CA CYS A 12 -15.98 32.48 32.34
C CYS A 12 -15.13 31.41 31.61
N GLY A 13 -14.51 30.37 32.17
CA GLY A 13 -14.97 29.43 33.19
C GLY A 13 -14.54 28.03 32.73
N ASN A 14 -13.47 27.51 33.36
CA ASN A 14 -13.03 26.12 33.56
C ASN A 14 -13.16 25.03 32.48
N GLY A 15 -12.00 24.62 31.97
CA GLY A 15 -11.75 23.29 31.39
C GLY A 15 -10.27 23.12 31.08
N GLY A 16 -9.47 22.72 32.08
CA GLY A 16 -8.04 22.49 31.93
C GLY A 16 -7.74 21.40 30.91
N GLY A 17 -7.07 21.78 29.82
CA GLY A 17 -6.57 20.86 28.81
C GLY A 17 -6.06 21.65 27.62
N THR A 18 -4.77 21.95 27.59
CA THR A 18 -4.12 22.33 26.33
C THR A 18 -4.04 21.08 25.48
N TYR A 19 -5.09 20.79 24.71
CA TYR A 19 -4.96 19.83 23.61
C TYR A 19 -3.92 20.42 22.65
N PRO A 20 -2.76 19.78 22.45
CA PRO A 20 -1.83 20.27 21.45
C PRO A 20 -2.59 20.27 20.12
N LEU A 21 -2.63 21.43 19.46
CA LEU A 21 -3.12 21.55 18.11
C LEU A 21 -2.22 20.65 17.25
N PHE A 22 -2.70 19.44 16.94
CA PHE A 22 -2.04 18.59 15.96
C PHE A 22 -1.97 19.39 14.66
N PRO A 23 -0.80 19.49 14.01
CA PRO A 23 -0.71 20.21 12.76
C PRO A 23 -1.69 19.55 11.77
N LEU A 24 -2.66 20.33 11.32
CA LEU A 24 -3.61 19.95 10.27
C LEU A 24 -2.84 19.94 8.94
N GLY A 25 -2.12 18.87 8.68
CA GLY A 25 -1.34 18.70 7.47
C GLY A 25 -0.84 17.27 7.32
N PRO A 26 -0.44 16.88 6.10
CA PRO A 26 0.19 15.58 5.86
C PRO A 26 1.34 15.36 6.84
N ARG A 27 1.28 14.26 7.58
CA ARG A 27 2.38 13.84 8.47
C ARG A 27 3.33 12.97 7.66
N LEU A 28 4.60 13.37 7.60
CA LEU A 28 5.65 12.52 7.06
C LEU A 28 5.74 11.23 7.89
N VAL A 29 5.52 10.09 7.26
CA VAL A 29 5.61 8.77 7.92
C VAL A 29 6.96 8.10 7.66
N SER A 30 7.57 8.33 6.49
CA SER A 30 8.88 7.76 6.12
C SER A 30 9.56 8.58 5.01
N ARG A 31 10.88 8.45 4.87
CA ARG A 31 11.70 9.04 3.80
C ARG A 31 12.09 8.02 2.70
N GLU A 32 11.46 6.84 2.70
CA GLU A 32 11.68 5.86 1.65
C GLU A 32 11.26 6.38 0.27
N GLN A 33 12.00 5.98 -0.77
CA GLN A 33 11.79 6.43 -2.14
C GLN A 33 10.94 5.42 -2.89
N TRP A 34 9.66 5.73 -3.02
CA TRP A 34 8.67 4.94 -3.76
C TRP A 34 8.57 5.43 -5.20
N SER A 35 8.62 4.50 -6.15
CA SER A 35 8.52 4.79 -7.60
C SER A 35 7.11 4.60 -8.14
N LYS A 36 6.34 3.68 -7.53
CA LYS A 36 4.94 3.36 -7.84
C LYS A 36 4.21 2.96 -6.56
N VAL A 37 2.94 3.33 -6.46
CA VAL A 37 2.01 2.86 -5.44
C VAL A 37 0.71 2.51 -6.14
N ALA A 38 0.13 1.37 -5.78
CA ALA A 38 -1.17 0.92 -6.25
C ALA A 38 -2.05 0.60 -5.03
N ALA A 39 -3.30 1.03 -5.12
CA ALA A 39 -4.30 0.83 -4.09
C ALA A 39 -5.47 0.08 -4.70
N GLY A 40 -5.75 -1.11 -4.17
CA GLY A 40 -6.82 -1.96 -4.66
C GLY A 40 -8.11 -1.81 -3.86
N GLY A 41 -9.10 -2.60 -4.24
CA GLY A 41 -10.31 -2.75 -3.44
C GLY A 41 -10.01 -3.38 -2.07
N PHE A 42 -10.87 -3.07 -1.08
CA PHE A 42 -10.82 -3.66 0.26
C PHE A 42 -9.51 -3.41 1.04
N ASP A 43 -8.97 -2.20 0.96
CA ASP A 43 -7.85 -1.72 1.80
C ASP A 43 -6.48 -2.38 1.54
N GLY A 44 -6.31 -3.08 0.41
CA GLY A 44 -5.02 -3.61 -0.03
C GLY A 44 -4.15 -2.54 -0.70
N MET A 45 -2.87 -2.48 -0.33
CA MET A 45 -1.91 -1.51 -0.86
C MET A 45 -0.64 -2.24 -1.28
N MET A 46 -0.13 -1.89 -2.46
CA MET A 46 1.15 -2.36 -2.97
C MET A 46 2.00 -1.17 -3.39
N ALA A 47 3.31 -1.27 -3.23
CA ALA A 47 4.22 -0.23 -3.63
C ALA A 47 5.57 -0.79 -4.07
N VAL A 48 6.14 -0.18 -5.10
CA VAL A 48 7.47 -0.51 -5.61
C VAL A 48 8.41 0.63 -5.23
N LYS A 49 9.54 0.28 -4.61
CA LYS A 49 10.60 1.24 -4.30
C LYS A 49 11.43 1.55 -5.54
N VAL A 50 12.24 2.60 -5.48
CA VAL A 50 13.18 2.96 -6.57
C VAL A 50 14.22 1.86 -6.81
N ASP A 51 14.58 1.09 -5.78
CA ASP A 51 15.47 -0.07 -5.89
C ASP A 51 14.82 -1.30 -6.55
N GLY A 52 13.51 -1.24 -6.84
CA GLY A 52 12.73 -2.33 -7.43
C GLY A 52 12.11 -3.30 -6.43
N THR A 53 12.33 -3.12 -5.12
CA THR A 53 11.69 -3.99 -4.13
C THR A 53 10.18 -3.72 -4.05
N LEU A 54 9.40 -4.80 -3.96
CA LEU A 54 7.94 -4.75 -3.83
C LEU A 54 7.53 -4.89 -2.37
N TRP A 55 6.61 -4.05 -1.95
CA TRP A 55 6.09 -4.01 -0.59
C TRP A 55 4.57 -4.00 -0.61
N GLY A 56 3.95 -4.71 0.32
CA GLY A 56 2.51 -4.78 0.48
C GLY A 56 2.07 -4.49 1.92
N TRP A 57 0.91 -3.88 2.09
CA TRP A 57 0.23 -3.77 3.39
C TRP A 57 -1.29 -3.69 3.20
N GLY A 58 -2.03 -3.86 4.29
CA GLY A 58 -3.49 -3.85 4.27
C GLY A 58 -4.07 -5.26 4.15
N SER A 59 -5.19 -5.40 3.44
CA SER A 59 -5.93 -6.67 3.33
C SER A 59 -5.14 -7.75 2.60
N ASP A 60 -5.20 -8.97 3.15
CA ASP A 60 -4.60 -10.20 2.65
C ASP A 60 -5.54 -11.43 2.75
N PHE A 61 -6.86 -11.22 2.79
CA PHE A 61 -7.83 -12.32 2.93
C PHE A 61 -7.85 -13.32 1.76
N TYR A 62 -7.19 -12.99 0.64
CA TYR A 62 -7.08 -13.85 -0.54
C TYR A 62 -5.61 -14.06 -0.98
N GLY A 63 -4.64 -13.69 -0.14
CA GLY A 63 -3.22 -13.74 -0.50
C GLY A 63 -2.83 -12.67 -1.53
N GLN A 64 -3.58 -11.56 -1.62
CA GLN A 64 -3.33 -10.50 -2.59
C GLN A 64 -2.06 -9.68 -2.29
N LEU A 65 -1.44 -9.85 -1.11
CA LEU A 65 -0.11 -9.29 -0.84
C LEU A 65 1.00 -10.08 -1.56
N GLY A 66 0.82 -11.39 -1.75
CA GLY A 66 1.78 -12.20 -2.50
C GLY A 66 3.01 -12.65 -1.71
N ASP A 67 2.99 -12.56 -0.38
CA ASP A 67 4.11 -12.96 0.49
C ASP A 67 4.27 -14.49 0.63
N GLY A 68 3.38 -15.28 0.02
CA GLY A 68 3.40 -16.73 0.06
C GLY A 68 2.82 -17.32 1.35
N GLU A 69 2.39 -16.50 2.29
CA GLU A 69 1.74 -16.95 3.51
C GLU A 69 0.26 -17.31 3.23
N PRO A 70 -0.32 -18.23 4.00
CA PRO A 70 -1.75 -18.51 3.89
C PRO A 70 -2.53 -17.24 4.20
N ALA A 71 -3.33 -16.76 3.25
CA ALA A 71 -4.19 -15.57 3.34
C ALA A 71 -4.52 -15.15 4.78
N ALA A 72 -3.68 -14.27 5.34
CA ALA A 72 -3.51 -14.15 6.79
C ALA A 72 -4.39 -13.05 7.41
N GLY A 73 -5.23 -12.41 6.60
CA GLY A 73 -6.15 -11.36 7.01
C GLY A 73 -5.63 -9.96 6.71
N ILE A 74 -4.81 -9.35 7.58
CA ILE A 74 -4.37 -7.94 7.41
C ILE A 74 -2.91 -7.76 7.82
N ALA A 75 -2.09 -7.20 6.93
CA ALA A 75 -0.76 -6.68 7.22
C ALA A 75 -0.83 -5.22 7.67
N ARG A 76 -0.48 -4.94 8.93
CA ARG A 76 -0.56 -3.58 9.52
C ARG A 76 0.70 -2.73 9.32
N ILE A 77 1.77 -3.35 8.82
CA ILE A 77 3.03 -2.72 8.48
C ILE A 77 3.42 -3.19 7.08
N PRO A 78 4.16 -2.37 6.29
CA PRO A 78 4.69 -2.81 5.01
C PRO A 78 5.53 -4.08 5.16
N VAL A 79 5.18 -5.10 4.39
CA VAL A 79 5.90 -6.37 4.27
C VAL A 79 6.56 -6.41 2.90
N GLN A 80 7.84 -6.77 2.85
CA GLN A 80 8.54 -6.96 1.59
C GLN A 80 8.12 -8.29 0.96
N ILE A 81 7.80 -8.26 -0.34
CA ILE A 81 7.31 -9.41 -1.09
C ILE A 81 8.44 -10.00 -1.94
N GLY A 82 9.01 -11.09 -1.45
CA GLY A 82 10.12 -11.79 -2.11
C GLY A 82 11.40 -10.96 -2.27
N SER A 83 12.32 -11.47 -3.08
CA SER A 83 13.60 -10.83 -3.42
C SER A 83 13.69 -10.34 -4.86
N GLU A 84 12.64 -10.55 -5.65
CA GLU A 84 12.60 -10.16 -7.06
C GLU A 84 12.47 -8.66 -7.25
N LEU A 85 12.90 -8.19 -8.42
CA LEU A 85 12.87 -6.78 -8.77
C LEU A 85 11.68 -6.47 -9.67
N TRP A 86 10.85 -5.55 -9.20
CA TRP A 86 9.60 -5.14 -9.81
C TRP A 86 9.72 -3.75 -10.42
N ARG A 87 8.89 -3.51 -11.43
CA ARG A 87 8.82 -2.21 -12.13
C ARG A 87 7.44 -1.61 -12.11
N HIS A 88 6.42 -2.44 -12.26
CA HIS A 88 5.02 -2.04 -12.20
C HIS A 88 4.24 -2.99 -11.32
N VAL A 89 3.25 -2.44 -10.63
CA VAL A 89 2.26 -3.19 -9.87
C VAL A 89 0.94 -2.45 -10.01
N ASP A 90 -0.14 -3.21 -10.14
CA ASP A 90 -1.49 -2.71 -9.97
C ASP A 90 -2.33 -3.71 -9.17
N VAL A 91 -3.33 -3.21 -8.45
CA VAL A 91 -4.13 -4.01 -7.53
C VAL A 91 -5.60 -3.86 -7.90
N GLY A 92 -6.24 -4.98 -8.22
CA GLY A 92 -7.67 -5.05 -8.47
C GLY A 92 -8.48 -5.08 -7.17
N SER A 93 -9.66 -5.68 -7.20
CA SER A 93 -10.50 -5.81 -6.01
C SER A 93 -9.89 -6.70 -4.93
N THR A 94 -9.33 -7.85 -5.30
CA THR A 94 -8.75 -8.85 -4.39
C THR A 94 -7.64 -9.67 -5.06
N HIS A 95 -7.07 -9.15 -6.15
CA HIS A 95 -5.98 -9.75 -6.90
C HIS A 95 -4.98 -8.66 -7.28
N THR A 96 -3.76 -9.06 -7.58
CA THR A 96 -2.66 -8.15 -7.90
C THR A 96 -2.00 -8.63 -9.18
N VAL A 97 -1.63 -7.68 -10.03
CA VAL A 97 -0.87 -7.91 -11.26
C VAL A 97 0.39 -7.06 -11.22
N ALA A 98 1.49 -7.60 -11.71
CA ALA A 98 2.76 -6.87 -11.67
C ALA A 98 3.70 -7.31 -12.79
N ILE A 99 4.64 -6.43 -13.10
CA ILE A 99 5.70 -6.67 -14.07
C ILE A 99 7.05 -6.59 -13.35
N GLN A 100 7.87 -7.63 -13.53
CA GLN A 100 9.26 -7.63 -13.08
C GLN A 100 10.15 -6.79 -14.01
N GLN A 101 11.35 -6.43 -13.55
CA GLN A 101 12.28 -5.62 -14.35
C GLN A 101 12.69 -6.27 -15.67
N ASP A 102 12.63 -7.59 -15.76
CA ASP A 102 12.90 -8.37 -16.98
C ASP A 102 11.74 -8.32 -18.00
N GLY A 103 10.61 -7.69 -17.65
CA GLY A 103 9.43 -7.55 -18.51
C GLY A 103 8.37 -8.63 -18.30
N SER A 104 8.64 -9.66 -17.50
CA SER A 104 7.70 -10.77 -17.29
C SER A 104 6.46 -10.34 -16.50
N LEU A 105 5.30 -10.90 -16.86
CA LEU A 105 3.99 -10.64 -16.27
C LEU A 105 3.64 -11.68 -15.21
N TRP A 106 3.24 -11.20 -14.03
CA TRP A 106 2.87 -12.02 -12.89
C TRP A 106 1.52 -11.60 -12.32
N ALA A 107 0.81 -12.55 -11.73
CA ALA A 107 -0.44 -12.30 -11.01
C ALA A 107 -0.54 -13.13 -9.73
N TRP A 108 -1.27 -12.65 -8.73
CA TRP A 108 -1.60 -13.39 -7.50
C TRP A 108 -2.85 -12.84 -6.82
N GLY A 109 -3.29 -13.52 -5.76
CA GLY A 109 -4.51 -13.24 -5.01
C GLY A 109 -5.68 -14.13 -5.42
N ARG A 110 -6.90 -13.60 -5.29
CA ARG A 110 -8.15 -14.30 -5.60
C ARG A 110 -8.20 -14.70 -7.07
N ASN A 111 -8.68 -15.92 -7.34
CA ASN A 111 -8.79 -16.47 -8.69
C ASN A 111 -10.10 -17.23 -8.94
N SER A 112 -11.16 -16.98 -8.16
CA SER A 112 -12.41 -17.77 -8.25
C SER A 112 -13.13 -17.63 -9.61
N ALA A 113 -12.85 -16.56 -10.35
CA ALA A 113 -13.39 -16.28 -11.68
C ALA A 113 -12.32 -16.36 -12.79
N GLY A 114 -11.09 -16.78 -12.46
CA GLY A 114 -9.97 -16.78 -13.41
C GLY A 114 -9.28 -15.41 -13.52
N GLU A 115 -9.39 -14.56 -12.50
CA GLU A 115 -8.80 -13.21 -12.47
C GLU A 115 -7.29 -13.20 -12.77
N LEU A 116 -6.57 -14.28 -12.43
CA LEU A 116 -5.11 -14.35 -12.60
C LEU A 116 -4.67 -14.68 -14.03
N GLY A 117 -5.55 -15.26 -14.85
CA GLY A 117 -5.19 -15.67 -16.21
C GLY A 117 -4.19 -16.83 -16.29
N ASP A 118 -3.96 -17.57 -15.19
CA ASP A 118 -3.01 -18.70 -15.13
C ASP A 118 -3.59 -20.03 -15.69
N GLY A 119 -4.73 -19.96 -16.36
CA GLY A 119 -5.46 -21.12 -16.87
C GLY A 119 -6.19 -21.93 -15.80
N THR A 120 -6.22 -21.45 -14.55
CA THR A 120 -6.91 -22.11 -13.44
C THR A 120 -7.91 -21.16 -12.77
N THR A 121 -8.66 -21.69 -11.80
CA THR A 121 -9.48 -20.89 -10.87
C THR A 121 -8.99 -21.04 -9.42
N VAL A 122 -7.69 -21.35 -9.26
CA VAL A 122 -7.07 -21.61 -7.95
C VAL A 122 -6.42 -20.33 -7.45
N GLN A 123 -6.77 -19.93 -6.22
CA GLN A 123 -6.17 -18.77 -5.55
C GLN A 123 -4.66 -18.98 -5.39
N ARG A 124 -3.88 -17.91 -5.57
CA ARG A 124 -2.42 -17.93 -5.44
C ARG A 124 -2.00 -16.93 -4.36
N ALA A 125 -1.40 -17.40 -3.28
CA ALA A 125 -0.86 -16.52 -2.23
C ALA A 125 0.55 -16.01 -2.53
N ALA A 126 1.15 -16.47 -3.63
CA ALA A 126 2.44 -16.02 -4.14
C ALA A 126 2.32 -15.68 -5.63
N PRO A 127 3.15 -14.77 -6.16
CA PRO A 127 3.22 -14.48 -7.59
C PRO A 127 3.35 -15.75 -8.42
N VAL A 128 2.46 -15.89 -9.41
CA VAL A 128 2.58 -16.90 -10.46
C VAL A 128 2.89 -16.22 -11.79
N LEU A 129 3.82 -16.81 -12.54
CA LEU A 129 4.19 -16.34 -13.88
C LEU A 129 3.03 -16.58 -14.84
N ILE A 130 2.62 -15.53 -15.55
CA ILE A 130 1.56 -15.57 -16.56
C ILE A 130 2.16 -15.55 -17.97
N SER A 131 3.16 -14.69 -18.20
CA SER A 131 3.84 -14.58 -19.48
C SER A 131 5.28 -14.12 -19.29
N SER A 132 6.20 -14.72 -20.04
CA SER A 132 7.62 -14.32 -20.12
C SER A 132 7.90 -13.31 -21.24
N ASP A 133 6.85 -12.78 -21.89
CA ASP A 133 6.99 -11.76 -22.93
C ASP A 133 7.35 -10.40 -22.32
N GLN A 134 7.63 -9.42 -23.18
CA GLN A 134 8.07 -8.08 -22.74
C GLN A 134 6.89 -7.15 -22.52
N TRP A 135 6.35 -7.15 -21.29
CA TRP A 135 5.30 -6.23 -20.86
C TRP A 135 5.90 -4.92 -20.34
N SER A 136 5.17 -3.82 -20.52
CA SER A 136 5.60 -2.48 -20.09
C SER A 136 4.66 -1.84 -19.07
N GLU A 137 3.38 -2.16 -19.11
CA GLU A 137 2.36 -1.65 -18.19
C GLU A 137 1.29 -2.73 -17.91
N VAL A 138 0.66 -2.63 -16.73
CA VAL A 138 -0.46 -3.47 -16.28
C VAL A 138 -1.48 -2.61 -15.55
N ILE A 139 -2.76 -2.99 -15.67
CA ILE A 139 -3.90 -2.42 -14.95
C ILE A 139 -4.85 -3.58 -14.57
N ALA A 140 -5.44 -3.55 -13.37
CA ALA A 140 -6.35 -4.56 -12.83
C ALA A 140 -7.81 -4.09 -12.68
#